data_AF-A0A151J6Q1-F1
#
_entry.id   AF-A0A151J6Q1-F1
#
_cell.length_a   1.000
_cell.length_b   1.000
_cell.length_c   1.000
_cell.angle_alpha   90.00
_cell.angle_beta   90.00
_cell.angle_gamma   90.00
#
_symmetry.space_group_name_H-M   'P 1'
#
loop_
_entity.id
_entity.type
_entity.pdbx_description
1 polymer ?
#
loop_
_entity_poly.entity_id
_entity_poly.type
_entity_poly.pdbx_seq_one_letter_code
_entity_poly.pdbx_strand_id
1 'polypeptide(L)'
;MELNLQQRVCITFCVKNGIQQPSNSPDMASCDFFLFDRVKKPRGARFNSRKKLMEKSKTALMAIPTIEFQKCFESWIKRWHKCVAVDGEYFEGDNITFDE
;
A
#
# COMPACT_ATOMS: atom_id res chain seq x y z
N MET A 1 -1.61 15.35 -14.99
CA MET A 1 -1.85 14.04 -14.33
C MET A 1 -0.51 13.33 -14.17
N GLU A 2 0.30 13.78 -13.22
CA GLU A 2 1.48 12.99 -12.81
C GLU A 2 0.96 11.85 -11.94
N LEU A 3 0.90 10.65 -12.49
CA LEU A 3 0.94 9.44 -11.68
C LEU A 3 2.08 9.61 -10.68
N ASN A 4 1.75 9.66 -9.38
CA ASN A 4 2.72 9.84 -8.31
C ASN A 4 3.87 8.83 -8.54
N LEU A 5 5.11 9.31 -8.54
CA LEU A 5 6.31 8.49 -8.75
C LEU A 5 6.30 7.20 -7.90
N GLN A 6 5.66 7.22 -6.73
CA GLN A 6 5.45 6.07 -5.85
C GLN A 6 4.47 5.02 -6.39
N GLN A 7 3.34 5.44 -6.99
CA GLN A 7 2.40 4.54 -7.64
C GLN A 7 3.06 3.83 -8.83
N ARG A 8 3.86 4.57 -9.62
CA ARG A 8 4.63 3.99 -10.74
C ARG A 8 5.61 2.92 -10.28
N VAL A 9 6.28 3.10 -9.14
CA VAL A 9 7.20 2.10 -8.57
C VAL A 9 6.46 0.84 -8.12
N CYS A 10 5.32 0.98 -7.45
CA CYS A 10 4.54 -0.16 -6.95
C CYS A 10 3.91 -0.97 -8.09
N ILE A 11 3.33 -0.29 -9.09
CA ILE A 11 2.80 -0.92 -10.31
C ILE A 11 3.93 -1.66 -11.05
N THR A 12 5.10 -1.02 -11.19
CA THR A 12 6.26 -1.66 -11.86
C THR A 12 6.73 -2.91 -11.12
N PHE A 13 6.75 -2.89 -9.78
CA PHE A 13 7.10 -4.07 -8.98
C PHE A 13 6.09 -5.20 -9.16
N CYS A 14 4.79 -4.92 -9.13
CA CYS A 14 3.75 -5.92 -9.30
C CYS A 14 3.81 -6.55 -10.70
N VAL A 15 3.88 -5.73 -11.75
CA VAL A 15 3.97 -6.20 -13.15
C VAL A 15 5.21 -7.05 -13.37
N LYS A 16 6.37 -6.67 -12.81
CA LYS A 16 7.61 -7.45 -12.91
C LYS A 16 7.52 -8.83 -12.24
N ASN A 17 6.65 -8.99 -11.24
CA ASN A 17 6.42 -10.24 -10.53
C ASN A 17 5.17 -11.00 -11.03
N GLY A 18 4.62 -10.63 -12.20
CA GLY A 18 3.46 -11.29 -12.80
C GLY A 18 2.11 -10.96 -12.15
N ILE A 19 2.08 -10.00 -11.23
CA ILE A 19 0.86 -9.52 -10.58
C ILE A 19 0.23 -8.45 -11.47
N GLN A 20 -0.90 -8.76 -12.09
CA GLN A 20 -1.68 -7.79 -12.85
C GLN A 20 -2.28 -6.76 -11.89
N GLN A 21 -1.93 -5.49 -12.06
CA GLN A 21 -2.53 -4.38 -11.34
C GLN A 21 -3.20 -3.39 -12.30
N PRO A 22 -4.47 -3.03 -12.06
CA PRO A 22 -5.14 -2.01 -12.83
C PRO A 22 -4.49 -0.63 -12.62
N SER A 23 -4.50 0.18 -13.68
CA SER A 23 -4.00 1.56 -13.61
C SER A 23 -4.83 2.39 -12.62
N ASN A 24 -4.22 3.36 -11.94
CA ASN A 24 -4.89 4.27 -11.00
C ASN A 24 -5.68 3.60 -9.86
N SER A 25 -5.27 2.42 -9.39
CA SER A 25 -5.98 1.67 -8.34
C SER A 25 -5.24 1.67 -6.99
N PRO A 26 -5.23 2.80 -6.24
CA PRO A 26 -4.55 2.88 -4.95
C PRO A 26 -5.14 1.92 -3.91
N ASP A 27 -6.44 1.60 -3.98
CA ASP A 27 -7.06 0.67 -3.03
C ASP A 27 -6.51 -0.75 -3.17
N MET A 28 -5.97 -1.08 -4.34
CA MET A 28 -5.38 -2.39 -4.64
C MET A 28 -3.87 -2.45 -4.37
N ALA A 29 -3.23 -1.30 -4.12
CA ALA A 29 -1.80 -1.23 -3.88
C ALA A 29 -1.49 -1.31 -2.37
N SER A 30 -0.89 -2.43 -1.93
CA SER A 30 -0.50 -2.64 -0.53
C SER A 30 0.42 -1.55 0.02
N CYS A 31 1.24 -0.94 -0.83
CA CYS A 31 2.05 0.20 -0.42
C CYS A 31 1.21 1.43 -0.02
N ASP A 32 0.13 1.70 -0.74
CA ASP A 32 -0.71 2.87 -0.53
C ASP A 32 -1.58 2.74 0.73
N PHE A 33 -2.23 1.59 0.95
CA PHE A 33 -3.13 1.40 2.09
C PHE A 33 -2.48 0.87 3.38
N PHE A 34 -1.23 0.38 3.33
CA PHE A 34 -0.56 -0.20 4.50
C PHE A 34 0.82 0.41 4.76
N LEU A 35 1.71 0.41 3.76
CA LEU A 35 3.12 0.74 4.00
C LEU A 35 3.34 2.23 4.25
N PHE A 36 2.72 3.10 3.43
CA PHE A 36 2.95 4.53 3.51
C PHE A 36 2.40 5.15 4.78
N ASP A 37 1.28 4.67 5.32
CA ASP A 37 0.75 5.17 6.59
C ASP A 37 1.66 4.85 7.77
N ARG A 38 2.38 3.73 7.73
CA ARG A 38 3.32 3.33 8.78
C ARG A 38 4.66 4.05 8.68
N VAL A 39 5.13 4.33 7.46
CA VAL A 39 6.42 4.98 7.21
C VAL A 39 6.33 6.51 7.21
N LYS A 40 5.18 7.12 6.86
CA LYS A 40 4.98 8.58 6.84
C LYS A 40 4.86 9.23 8.23
N LYS A 41 5.10 8.51 9.33
CA LYS A 41 4.84 9.00 10.70
C LYS A 41 5.54 10.30 11.13
N PRO A 42 6.53 10.87 10.42
CA PRO A 42 6.86 12.26 10.64
C PRO A 42 6.52 13.10 9.40
N ARG A 43 5.23 13.28 9.09
CA ARG A 43 4.76 14.37 8.21
C ARG A 43 5.08 15.69 8.92
N GLY A 44 6.33 16.14 8.79
CA GLY A 44 6.86 17.32 9.50
C GLY A 44 8.33 17.22 9.94
N ALA A 45 8.95 16.04 9.95
CA ALA A 45 10.39 15.97 10.22
C ALA A 45 11.17 16.41 8.99
N ARG A 46 11.92 17.50 9.14
CA ARG A 46 12.95 17.88 8.17
C ARG A 46 14.19 17.03 8.40
N PHE A 47 14.64 16.37 7.34
CA PHE A 47 15.89 15.62 7.35
C PHE A 47 16.98 16.46 6.69
N ASN A 48 18.02 16.77 7.44
CA ASN A 48 19.16 17.56 6.93
C ASN A 48 20.06 16.77 5.95
N SER A 49 19.81 15.47 5.78
CA SER A 49 20.60 14.61 4.88
C SER A 49 19.79 13.40 4.41
N ARG A 50 20.00 13.02 3.14
CA ARG A 50 19.46 11.79 2.53
C ARG A 50 19.81 10.54 3.34
N LYS A 51 21.04 10.45 3.87
CA LYS A 51 21.49 9.28 4.64
C LYS A 51 20.65 9.10 5.91
N LYS A 52 20.35 10.20 6.61
CA LYS A 52 19.51 10.21 7.82
C LYS A 52 18.07 9.83 7.52
N LEU A 53 17.53 10.28 6.38
CA LEU A 53 16.21 9.86 5.91
C LEU A 53 16.17 8.36 5.64
N MET A 54 17.13 7.83 4.88
CA MET A 54 17.20 6.40 4.57
C MET A 54 17.32 5.53 5.82
N GLU A 55 18.19 5.91 6.77
CA GLU A 55 18.35 5.19 8.04
C GLU A 55 17.03 5.15 8.82
N LYS A 56 16.37 6.29 8.99
CA LYS A 56 15.08 6.34 9.70
C LYS A 56 13.99 5.54 8.99
N SER A 57 13.90 5.62 7.67
CA SER A 57 12.95 4.83 6.88
C SER A 57 13.23 3.34 7.03
N LYS A 58 14.51 2.92 7.01
CA LYS A 58 14.91 1.53 7.23
C LYS A 58 14.53 1.06 8.63
N THR A 59 14.82 1.84 9.68
CA THR A 59 14.43 1.50 11.05
C THR A 59 12.91 1.39 11.18
N ALA A 60 12.15 2.31 10.58
CA ALA A 60 10.69 2.27 10.61
C ALA A 60 10.13 1.03 9.90
N LEU A 61 10.72 0.62 8.78
CA LEU A 61 10.35 -0.60 8.06
C LEU A 61 10.68 -1.87 8.87
N MET A 62 11.88 -1.93 9.46
CA MET A 62 12.31 -3.07 10.29
C MET A 62 11.52 -3.19 11.60
N ALA A 63 10.91 -2.09 12.08
CA ALA A 63 10.07 -2.09 13.25
C ALA A 63 8.65 -2.64 12.99
N ILE A 64 8.26 -2.88 11.74
CA ILE A 64 6.96 -3.47 11.41
C ILE A 64 7.03 -4.99 11.68
N PRO A 65 6.22 -5.53 12.61
CA PRO A 65 6.20 -6.96 12.87
C PRO A 65 5.75 -7.76 11.64
N THR A 66 6.31 -8.95 11.44
CA THR A 66 5.93 -9.84 10.32
C THR A 66 4.43 -10.13 10.27
N ILE A 67 3.77 -10.28 11.43
CA ILE A 67 2.32 -10.52 11.52
C ILE A 67 1.49 -9.40 10.88
N GLU A 68 2.00 -8.16 10.87
CA GLU A 68 1.28 -7.04 10.26
C GLU A 68 1.35 -7.10 8.73
N PHE A 69 2.44 -7.63 8.18
CA PHE A 69 2.51 -7.94 6.75
C PHE A 69 1.54 -9.06 6.37
N GLN A 70 1.41 -10.10 7.20
CA GLN A 70 0.44 -11.17 6.98
C GLN A 70 -1.00 -10.61 6.95
N LYS A 71 -1.37 -9.78 7.94
CA LYS A 71 -2.67 -9.09 7.94
C LYS A 71 -2.87 -8.21 6.69
N CYS A 72 -1.80 -7.56 6.21
CA CYS A 72 -1.87 -6.78 4.97
C CYS A 72 -2.22 -7.67 3.77
N PHE A 73 -1.66 -8.88 3.66
CA PHE A 73 -2.00 -9.82 2.59
C PHE A 73 -3.44 -10.32 2.71
N GLU A 74 -3.92 -10.62 3.91
CA GLU A 74 -5.32 -11.02 4.14
C GLU A 74 -6.29 -9.90 3.74
N SER A 75 -6.00 -8.66 4.13
CA SER A 75 -6.77 -7.49 3.70
C SER A 75 -6.70 -7.28 2.19
N TRP A 76 -5.56 -7.57 1.56
CA TRP A 76 -5.41 -7.47 0.12
C TRP A 76 -6.31 -8.46 -0.64
N ILE A 77 -6.42 -9.71 -0.16
CA ILE A 77 -7.34 -10.71 -0.72
C ILE A 77 -8.80 -10.24 -0.60
N LYS A 78 -9.19 -9.71 0.57
CA LYS A 78 -10.54 -9.15 0.77
C LYS A 78 -10.85 -8.01 -0.19
N ARG A 79 -9.87 -7.14 -0.46
CA ARG A 79 -9.99 -6.03 -1.42
C ARG A 79 -10.14 -6.52 -2.86
N TRP A 80 -9.46 -7.61 -3.25
CA TRP A 80 -9.69 -8.26 -4.54
C TRP A 80 -11.12 -8.77 -4.67
N HIS A 81 -11.67 -9.43 -3.65
CA HIS A 81 -13.07 -9.86 -3.67
C HIS A 81 -14.04 -8.67 -3.79
N LYS A 82 -13.78 -7.58 -3.06
CA LYS A 82 -14.57 -6.34 -3.20
C LYS A 82 -14.52 -5.79 -4.62
N CYS A 83 -13.33 -5.67 -5.20
CA CYS A 83 -13.13 -5.19 -6.57
C CYS A 83 -13.96 -6.00 -7.58
N VAL A 84 -13.99 -7.33 -7.44
CA VAL A 84 -14.82 -8.20 -8.28
C VAL A 84 -16.32 -7.98 -8.02
N ALA A 85 -16.73 -7.82 -6.77
CA ALA A 85 -18.13 -7.63 -6.39
C ALA A 85 -18.73 -6.30 -6.90
N VAL A 86 -17.89 -5.26 -7.07
CA VAL A 86 -18.30 -3.96 -7.62
C VAL A 86 -17.92 -3.78 -9.09
N ASP A 87 -17.63 -4.88 -9.81
CA ASP A 87 -17.26 -4.90 -11.23
C ASP A 87 -16.11 -3.92 -11.60
N GLY A 88 -15.14 -3.80 -10.70
CA GLY A 88 -13.97 -2.94 -10.89
C GLY A 88 -14.17 -1.46 -10.55
N GLU A 89 -15.32 -1.06 -10.01
CA GLU A 89 -15.52 0.31 -9.50
C GLU A 89 -14.69 0.60 -8.22
N TYR A 90 -14.46 1.90 -7.98
CA TYR A 90 -13.77 2.38 -6.78
C TYR A 90 -14.61 2.12 -5.53
N PHE A 91 -13.98 1.70 -4.43
CA PHE A 91 -14.68 1.47 -3.16
C PHE A 91 -13.95 2.14 -2.00
N GLU A 92 -14.70 2.88 -1.17
CA GLU A 92 -14.16 3.54 0.03
C GLU A 92 -14.43 2.70 1.31
N GLY A 93 -13.39 2.51 2.12
CA GLY A 93 -13.52 2.03 3.50
C GLY A 93 -13.50 0.51 3.72
N ASP A 94 -13.19 0.12 4.96
CA ASP A 94 -13.12 -1.28 5.40
C ASP A 94 -14.48 -1.85 5.85
N ASN A 95 -15.57 -1.07 5.84
CA ASN A 95 -16.87 -1.50 6.38
C ASN A 95 -17.75 -2.23 5.35
N ILE A 96 -17.70 -3.55 5.31
CA ILE A 96 -18.86 -4.39 4.94
C ILE A 96 -18.79 -5.69 5.76
N THR A 97 -19.87 -6.00 6.47
CA THR A 97 -20.21 -7.32 7.03
C THR A 97 -20.43 -8.30 5.89
N PHE A 98 -19.72 -9.42 5.90
CA PHE A 98 -20.10 -10.57 5.09
C PHE A 98 -21.26 -11.23 5.84
N ASP A 99 -22.48 -10.86 5.52
CA ASP A 99 -23.60 -11.75 5.80
C ASP A 99 -23.53 -12.91 4.78
N GLU A 100 -23.68 -14.11 5.33
CA GLU A 100 -23.42 -15.44 4.78
C GLU A 100 -24.05 -15.72 3.41
#